data_AF-A0A6A8SJU4-F1
#
_entry.id   AF-A0A6A8SJU4-F1
#
_cell.length_a   1.000
_cell.length_b   1.000
_cell.length_c   1.000
_cell.angle_alpha   90.00
_cell.angle_beta   90.00
_cell.angle_gamma   90.00
#
_symmetry.space_group_name_H-M   'P 1'
#
loop_
_entity.id
_entity.type
_entity.pdbx_description
1 polymer ?
#
loop_
_entity_poly.entity_id
_entity_poly.type
_entity_poly.pdbx_seq_one_letter_code
_entity_poly.pdbx_strand_id
1 'polypeptide(L)' 'MMSPKELLYIQDALGHAQHMEKKCRECASQLSNEDLKQLVEKIANKQKMIFDQFYQLLNQ' A
#
# COMPACT_ATOMS: atom_id res chain seq x y z
N MET A 1 11.41 10.72 -19.30
CA MET A 1 10.41 9.71 -19.68
C MET A 1 10.91 8.36 -19.20
N MET A 2 10.14 7.65 -18.38
CA MET A 2 10.49 6.30 -17.91
C MET A 2 10.44 5.30 -19.08
N SER A 3 11.27 4.27 -19.00
CA SER A 3 11.19 3.14 -19.92
C SER A 3 9.95 2.28 -19.65
N PRO A 4 9.50 1.47 -20.63
CA PRO A 4 8.38 0.56 -20.44
C PRO A 4 8.56 -0.41 -19.25
N LYS A 5 9.79 -0.83 -18.97
CA LYS A 5 10.10 -1.73 -17.84
C LYS A 5 9.97 -1.01 -16.50
N GLU A 6 10.46 0.22 -16.40
CA GLU A 6 10.31 1.04 -15.19
C GLU A 6 8.84 1.33 -14.89
N LEU A 7 8.05 1.63 -15.93
CA LEU A 7 6.61 1.83 -15.80
C LEU A 7 5.91 0.56 -15.30
N LEU A 8 6.27 -0.62 -15.82
CA LEU A 8 5.74 -1.91 -15.37
C LEU A 8 6.06 -2.15 -13.88
N TYR A 9 7.31 -1.93 -13.46
CA TYR A 9 7.68 -2.10 -12.05
C TYR A 9 6.95 -1.16 -11.10
N ILE A 10 6.68 0.08 -11.53
CA ILE A 10 5.88 1.04 -10.74
C ILE A 10 4.42 0.57 -10.65
N GLN A 11 3.83 0.12 -11.76
CA GLN A 11 2.46 -0.42 -11.76
C GLN A 11 2.33 -1.64 -10.84
N ASP A 12 3.30 -2.56 -10.88
CA ASP A 12 3.34 -3.73 -10.00
C ASP A 12 3.44 -3.30 -8.52
N ALA A 13 4.34 -2.36 -8.21
CA ALA A 13 4.51 -1.84 -6.86
C ALA A 13 3.24 -1.16 -6.32
N LEU A 14 2.56 -0.37 -7.16
CA LEU A 14 1.27 0.26 -6.84
C LEU A 14 0.20 -0.81 -6.54
N GLY A 15 0.09 -1.83 -7.40
CA GLY A 15 -0.85 -2.95 -7.20
C GLY A 15 -0.60 -3.69 -5.89
N HIS A 16 0.66 -3.99 -5.57
CA HIS A 16 1.04 -4.65 -4.32
C HIS A 16 0.74 -3.79 -3.08
N ALA A 17 1.08 -2.50 -3.11
CA ALA A 17 0.82 -1.60 -1.98
C ALA A 17 -0.68 -1.46 -1.72
N GLN A 18 -1.49 -1.28 -2.78
CA GLN A 18 -2.95 -1.20 -2.66
C GLN A 18 -3.56 -2.52 -2.15
N HIS A 19 -3.09 -3.66 -2.65
CA HIS A 19 -3.57 -4.97 -2.20
C HIS A 19 -3.28 -5.19 -0.72
N MET A 20 -2.05 -4.89 -0.28
CA MET A 20 -1.65 -5.04 1.12
C MET A 20 -2.42 -4.09 2.03
N GLU A 21 -2.60 -2.82 1.64
CA GLU A 21 -3.43 -1.87 2.38
C GLU A 21 -4.85 -2.44 2.61
N LYS A 22 -5.49 -2.92 1.53
CA LYS A 22 -6.83 -3.51 1.60
C LYS A 22 -6.87 -4.71 2.56
N LYS A 23 -5.88 -5.62 2.46
CA LYS A 23 -5.80 -6.78 3.33
C LYS A 23 -5.59 -6.43 4.80
N CYS A 24 -4.76 -5.43 5.09
CA CYS A 24 -4.59 -4.92 6.44
C CYS A 24 -5.90 -4.31 6.98
N ARG A 25 -6.60 -3.47 6.20
CA ARG A 25 -7.90 -2.91 6.63
C ARG A 25 -8.95 -3.99 6.88
N GLU A 26 -9.05 -4.98 5.99
CA GLU A 26 -9.93 -6.15 6.17
C GLU A 26 -9.60 -6.92 7.46
N CYS A 27 -8.31 -7.18 7.71
CA CYS A 27 -7.85 -7.87 8.91
C CYS A 27 -8.15 -7.06 10.18
N ALA A 28 -7.82 -5.77 10.21
CA ALA A 28 -8.12 -4.87 11.34
C ALA A 28 -9.61 -4.85 11.70
N SER A 29 -10.51 -4.95 10.70
CA SER A 29 -11.96 -5.00 10.95
C SER A 29 -12.44 -6.30 11.61
N GLN A 30 -11.64 -7.36 11.57
CA GLN A 30 -11.96 -8.68 12.13
C GLN A 30 -11.23 -8.95 13.45
N LEU A 31 -10.31 -8.09 13.86
CA LEU A 31 -9.56 -8.23 15.11
C LEU A 31 -10.35 -7.67 16.30
N SER A 32 -10.42 -8.44 17.38
CA SER A 32 -11.02 -8.01 18.66
C SER A 32 -10.00 -7.44 19.63
N ASN A 33 -8.71 -7.79 19.47
CA ASN A 33 -7.63 -7.23 20.29
C ASN A 33 -7.26 -5.84 19.75
N GLU A 34 -7.42 -4.82 20.59
CA GLU A 34 -7.22 -3.42 20.18
C GLU A 34 -5.76 -3.12 19.81
N ASP A 35 -4.76 -3.65 20.53
CA ASP A 35 -3.35 -3.42 20.22
C ASP A 35 -2.98 -4.01 18.85
N LEU A 36 -3.46 -5.21 18.55
CA LEU A 36 -3.26 -5.84 17.24
C LEU A 36 -3.99 -5.08 16.13
N LYS A 37 -5.20 -4.60 16.38
CA LYS A 37 -5.94 -3.77 15.43
C LYS A 37 -5.18 -2.49 15.10
N GLN A 38 -4.70 -1.77 16.12
CA GLN A 38 -3.91 -0.55 15.96
C GLN A 38 -2.60 -0.81 15.22
N LEU A 39 -1.94 -1.94 15.49
CA LEU A 39 -0.74 -2.35 14.74
C LEU A 39 -1.06 -2.54 13.25
N VAL A 40 -2.12 -3.28 12.93
CA VAL A 40 -2.50 -3.58 11.53
C VAL A 40 -2.96 -2.31 10.81
N GLU A 41 -3.67 -1.40 11.49
CA GLU A 41 -4.02 -0.08 10.91
C GLU A 41 -2.78 0.77 10.61
N LYS A 42 -1.75 0.76 11.48
CA LYS A 42 -0.48 1.43 11.20
C LYS A 42 0.21 0.85 9.96
N ILE A 43 0.15 -0.47 9.78
CA ILE A 43 0.69 -1.13 8.58
C ILE A 43 -0.09 -0.69 7.34
N ALA A 44 -1.43 -0.67 7.39
CA ALA A 44 -2.25 -0.17 6.29
C ALA A 44 -1.88 1.27 5.89
N ASN A 45 -1.72 2.16 6.88
CA ASN A 45 -1.31 3.54 6.64
C ASN A 45 0.07 3.63 5.99
N LYS A 46 1.03 2.79 6.41
CA LYS A 46 2.35 2.72 5.78
C LYS A 46 2.26 2.26 4.32
N GLN A 47 1.41 1.27 4.00
CA GLN A 47 1.21 0.82 2.62
C GLN A 47 0.60 1.92 1.74
N LYS A 48 -0.35 2.69 2.29
CA LYS A 48 -0.88 3.87 1.62
C LYS A 48 0.21 4.92 1.32
N MET A 49 1.07 5.22 2.29
CA MET A 49 2.19 6.15 2.07
C MET A 49 3.14 5.66 0.96
N ILE A 50 3.44 4.35 0.92
CA ILE A 50 4.26 3.75 -0.13
C ILE A 50 3.57 3.87 -1.49
N PHE A 51 2.27 3.60 -1.56
CA PHE A 51 1.48 3.80 -2.78
C PHE A 51 1.59 5.24 -3.27
N ASP A 52 1.36 6.22 -2.39
CA ASP A 52 1.43 7.64 -2.72
C ASP A 52 2.81 8.04 -3.26
N GLN A 53 3.88 7.51 -2.67
CA GLN A 53 5.27 7.72 -3.15
C GLN A 53 5.47 7.17 -4.56
N PHE A 54 5.05 5.94 -4.84
CA PHE A 54 5.14 5.37 -6.20
C PHE A 54 4.25 6.12 -7.20
N TYR A 55 3.07 6.56 -6.77
CA TYR A 55 2.13 7.27 -7.62
C TYR A 55 2.64 8.65 -8.01
N GLN A 56 3.37 9.33 -7.10
CA GLN A 56 4.05 10.59 -7.42
C GLN A 56 5.07 10.45 -8.54
N LEU A 57 5.76 9.30 -8.64
CA LEU A 57 6.73 9.06 -9.72
C LEU A 57 6.10 9.02 -11.11
N LEU A 58 4.79 8.72 -11.21
CA LEU A 58 4.06 8.75 -12.49
C LEU A 58 3.64 10.16 -12.92
N ASN A 59 3.68 11.13 -12.00
CA ASN A 59 3.28 12.51 -12.23
C ASN A 59 4.50 13.46 -12.38
N GLN A 60 5.69 12.90 -12.56
CA GLN A 60 6.95 13.60 -12.86
C GLN A 60 7.30 13.50 -14.35
#